data_AF-A0A0Q4U2V0-F1
#
_entry.id   AF-A0A0Q4U2V0-F1
#
_cell.length_a   1.000
_cell.length_b   1.000
_cell.length_c   1.000
_cell.angle_alpha   90.00
_cell.angle_beta   90.00
_cell.angle_gamma   90.00
#
_symmetry.space_group_name_H-M   'P 1'
#
loop_
_entity.id
_entity.type
_entity.pdbx_description
1 polymer ?
#
loop_
_entity_poly.entity_id
_entity_poly.type
_entity_poly.pdbx_seq_one_letter_code
_entity_poly.pdbx_strand_id
1 'polypeptide(L)'
;MLLGWLVLAATMERIFARSAPLLALSWNPASADANVRAADLLVNEGPLDRAKGMIAAYAGRSLNRQPVNPGAARLLGLIAAQDGDHQAQAERLVRYAEAMSRRDLPTQMWLIESSVSQGDVENALLHYDRALKTNIRSYALLMPTLVQAANQPEVWRPLATILSRRPQWWRPFLERYAASGTSPDALVAFSRALHLDLAPPPDPGMLQAIEKRLVDLFAYSRAAALYNRAHGLAADDHTPVRNGDFERPSSADPFDWNLIDEDDLAAVRQPSPVHSDGNALFLSAANGRGGDLAVQLTMLMPGRYRVTAKVGGVSGDPLAFPRLVVRCAKDAREILHVAFPPAPDTGRFWSINLTVPTDCEAQRIVLRAASTLDAPAAAPWIDSIVIRPYTQSQQVKR
;
A
#
# COMPACT_ATOMS: atom_id res chain seq x y z
N MET A 1 -49.39 -29.23 24.31
CA MET A 1 -49.45 -29.01 22.84
C MET A 1 -49.20 -27.56 22.42
N LEU A 2 -49.80 -26.54 23.07
CA LEU A 2 -49.60 -25.11 22.73
C LEU A 2 -48.14 -24.63 22.73
N LEU A 3 -47.32 -25.05 23.70
CA LEU A 3 -45.90 -24.67 23.78
C LEU A 3 -45.06 -25.25 22.64
N GLY A 4 -45.32 -26.51 22.24
CA GLY A 4 -44.63 -27.14 21.11
C GLY A 4 -44.97 -26.48 19.77
N TRP A 5 -46.23 -26.08 19.60
CA TRP A 5 -46.68 -25.31 18.42
C TRP A 5 -46.05 -23.91 18.37
N LEU A 6 -45.95 -23.21 19.50
CA LEU A 6 -45.32 -21.89 19.57
C LEU A 6 -43.82 -21.93 19.24
N VAL A 7 -43.10 -22.98 19.67
CA VAL A 7 -41.68 -23.17 19.35
C VAL A 7 -41.49 -23.52 17.87
N LEU A 8 -42.32 -24.42 17.31
CA LEU A 8 -42.31 -24.74 15.88
C LEU A 8 -42.66 -23.52 15.02
N ALA A 9 -43.70 -22.76 15.40
CA ALA A 9 -44.13 -21.55 14.71
C ALA A 9 -43.02 -20.49 14.73
N ALA A 10 -42.38 -20.23 15.87
CA ALA A 10 -41.28 -19.26 15.96
C ALA A 10 -40.03 -19.68 15.15
N THR A 11 -39.78 -20.99 15.05
CA THR A 11 -38.63 -21.53 14.30
C THR A 11 -38.91 -21.52 12.79
N MET A 12 -40.09 -21.96 12.37
CA MET A 12 -40.54 -21.88 10.98
C MET A 12 -40.64 -20.41 10.54
N GLU A 13 -41.15 -19.51 11.38
CA GLU A 13 -41.21 -18.07 11.11
C GLU A 13 -39.83 -17.50 10.76
N ARG A 14 -38.79 -17.81 11.54
CA ARG A 14 -37.43 -17.33 11.24
C ARG A 14 -36.86 -17.86 9.92
N ILE A 15 -37.22 -19.09 9.56
CA ILE A 15 -36.77 -19.74 8.32
C ILE A 15 -37.52 -19.14 7.11
N PHE A 16 -38.86 -19.10 7.16
CA PHE A 16 -39.69 -18.59 6.07
C PHE A 16 -39.64 -17.08 5.92
N ALA A 17 -39.46 -16.31 7.01
CA ALA A 17 -39.25 -14.87 6.89
C ALA A 17 -38.03 -14.57 6.00
N ARG A 18 -36.96 -15.37 6.09
CA ARG A 18 -35.74 -15.19 5.28
C ARG A 18 -35.94 -15.48 3.80
N SER A 19 -36.69 -16.53 3.45
CA SER A 19 -36.80 -17.02 2.06
C SER A 19 -38.08 -16.61 1.34
N ALA A 20 -39.19 -16.44 2.07
CA ALA A 20 -40.50 -16.13 1.53
C ALA A 20 -41.31 -15.25 2.53
N PRO A 21 -40.92 -13.98 2.74
CA PRO A 21 -41.51 -13.13 3.76
C PRO A 21 -43.01 -12.88 3.56
N LEU A 22 -43.50 -12.79 2.32
CA LEU A 22 -44.94 -12.63 2.05
C LEU A 22 -45.75 -13.87 2.45
N LEU A 23 -45.22 -15.07 2.23
CA LEU A 23 -45.82 -16.31 2.74
C LEU A 23 -45.78 -16.33 4.26
N ALA A 24 -44.68 -15.87 4.86
CA ALA A 24 -44.58 -15.77 6.31
C ALA A 24 -45.53 -14.73 6.95
N LEU A 25 -46.09 -13.81 6.16
CA LEU A 25 -47.07 -12.84 6.62
C LEU A 25 -48.52 -13.32 6.45
N SER A 26 -48.79 -14.32 5.60
CA SER A 26 -50.14 -14.85 5.43
C SER A 26 -50.64 -15.59 6.69
N TRP A 27 -49.74 -16.22 7.45
CA TRP A 27 -50.06 -16.96 8.67
C TRP A 27 -49.75 -16.22 9.99
N ASN A 28 -48.92 -15.17 9.95
CA ASN A 28 -48.48 -14.37 11.10
C ASN A 28 -48.23 -12.93 10.63
N PRO A 29 -49.28 -12.13 10.45
CA PRO A 29 -49.15 -10.74 10.00
C PRO A 29 -48.34 -9.85 10.95
N ALA A 30 -48.17 -10.26 12.21
CA ALA A 30 -47.43 -9.52 13.24
C ALA A 30 -45.93 -9.89 13.30
N SER A 31 -45.45 -10.80 12.45
CA SER A 31 -44.04 -11.19 12.41
C SER A 31 -43.14 -9.99 12.12
N ALA A 32 -42.32 -9.57 13.09
CA ALA A 32 -41.43 -8.43 12.89
C ALA A 32 -40.38 -8.70 11.80
N ASP A 33 -39.83 -9.92 11.76
CA ASP A 33 -38.83 -10.35 10.77
C ASP A 33 -39.43 -10.45 9.36
N ALA A 34 -40.65 -10.98 9.20
CA ALA A 34 -41.26 -11.07 7.89
C ALA A 34 -41.70 -9.70 7.36
N ASN A 35 -42.22 -8.83 8.24
CA ASN A 35 -42.60 -7.46 7.87
C ASN A 35 -41.36 -6.66 7.38
N VAL A 36 -40.24 -6.66 8.10
CA VAL A 36 -39.04 -5.89 7.68
C VAL A 36 -38.48 -6.42 6.36
N ARG A 37 -38.49 -7.73 6.14
CA ARG A 37 -38.00 -8.35 4.90
C ARG A 37 -38.91 -8.12 3.70
N ALA A 38 -40.23 -8.13 3.90
CA ALA A 38 -41.18 -7.74 2.87
C ALA A 38 -40.96 -6.27 2.44
N ALA A 39 -40.69 -5.39 3.39
CA ALA A 39 -40.34 -4.01 3.10
C ALA A 39 -38.99 -3.88 2.35
N ASP A 40 -37.95 -4.62 2.76
CA ASP A 40 -36.67 -4.64 2.04
C ASP A 40 -36.82 -5.19 0.60
N LEU A 41 -37.68 -6.18 0.35
CA LEU A 41 -37.97 -6.65 -1.02
C LEU A 41 -38.56 -5.52 -1.88
N LEU A 42 -39.54 -4.79 -1.36
CA LEU A 42 -40.15 -3.66 -2.07
C LEU A 42 -39.15 -2.55 -2.41
N VAL A 43 -38.16 -2.31 -1.55
CA VAL A 43 -37.07 -1.35 -1.84
C VAL A 43 -36.17 -1.84 -2.98
N ASN A 44 -35.97 -3.16 -3.12
CA ASN A 44 -35.10 -3.73 -4.14
C ASN A 44 -35.81 -3.98 -5.49
N GLU A 45 -37.13 -4.14 -5.51
CA GLU A 45 -37.91 -4.53 -6.71
C GLU A 45 -38.29 -3.35 -7.62
N GLY A 46 -38.18 -2.10 -7.17
CA GLY A 46 -38.54 -0.96 -8.02
C GLY A 46 -38.39 0.40 -7.34
N PRO A 47 -38.83 1.49 -8.01
CA PRO A 47 -38.74 2.84 -7.48
C PRO A 47 -39.47 2.98 -6.14
N LEU A 48 -38.79 3.55 -5.15
CA LEU A 48 -39.28 3.67 -3.77
C LEU A 48 -40.67 4.32 -3.69
N ASP A 49 -40.93 5.33 -4.52
CA ASP A 49 -42.17 6.10 -4.52
C ASP A 49 -43.42 5.25 -4.76
N ARG A 50 -43.31 4.21 -5.60
CA ARG A 50 -44.45 3.34 -5.93
C ARG A 50 -44.88 2.48 -4.76
N ALA A 51 -43.94 2.12 -3.88
CA ALA A 51 -44.17 1.19 -2.77
C ALA A 51 -44.08 1.86 -1.39
N LYS A 52 -43.85 3.18 -1.34
CA LYS A 52 -43.58 3.95 -0.12
C LYS A 52 -44.57 3.67 1.02
N GLY A 53 -45.87 3.72 0.73
CA GLY A 53 -46.92 3.45 1.72
C GLY A 53 -46.90 2.02 2.26
N MET A 54 -46.63 1.03 1.39
CA MET A 54 -46.50 -0.38 1.81
C MET A 54 -45.24 -0.60 2.64
N ILE A 55 -44.10 -0.04 2.22
CA ILE A 55 -42.83 -0.10 2.96
C ILE A 55 -43.02 0.49 4.36
N ALA A 56 -43.63 1.68 4.47
CA ALA A 56 -43.89 2.32 5.75
C ALA A 56 -44.82 1.48 6.64
N ALA A 57 -45.87 0.87 6.07
CA ALA A 57 -46.79 0.03 6.82
C ALA A 57 -46.12 -1.26 7.35
N TYR A 58 -45.32 -1.94 6.52
CA TYR A 58 -44.56 -3.11 6.93
C TYR A 58 -43.50 -2.75 7.98
N ALA A 59 -42.69 -1.73 7.73
CA ALA A 59 -41.65 -1.29 8.66
C ALA A 59 -42.24 -0.82 10.01
N GLY A 60 -43.35 -0.08 9.98
CA GLY A 60 -44.07 0.36 11.18
C GLY A 60 -44.60 -0.80 12.03
N ARG A 61 -45.23 -1.81 11.40
CA ARG A 61 -45.64 -3.04 12.11
C ARG A 61 -44.46 -3.77 12.74
N SER A 62 -43.36 -3.90 12.00
CA SER A 62 -42.15 -4.54 12.49
C SER A 62 -41.58 -3.80 13.72
N LEU A 63 -41.45 -2.48 13.65
CA LEU A 63 -40.88 -1.68 14.73
C LEU A 63 -41.79 -1.65 15.98
N ASN A 64 -43.11 -1.56 15.81
CA ASN A 64 -44.07 -1.64 16.91
C ASN A 64 -44.01 -2.99 17.63
N ARG A 65 -43.77 -4.08 16.88
CA ARG A 65 -43.64 -5.42 17.46
C ARG A 65 -42.29 -5.64 18.12
N GLN A 66 -41.21 -5.15 17.50
CA GLN A 66 -39.84 -5.31 17.93
C GLN A 66 -39.09 -3.97 17.81
N PRO A 67 -39.10 -3.13 18.87
CA PRO A 67 -38.47 -1.80 18.84
C PRO A 67 -36.96 -1.83 18.53
N VAL A 68 -36.29 -2.95 18.83
CA VAL A 68 -34.85 -3.13 18.57
C VAL A 68 -34.53 -3.58 17.14
N ASN A 69 -35.49 -3.52 16.20
CA ASN A 69 -35.25 -3.89 14.81
C ASN A 69 -34.63 -2.70 14.02
N PRO A 70 -33.32 -2.72 13.73
CA PRO A 70 -32.66 -1.62 13.04
C PRO A 70 -33.16 -1.44 11.60
N GLY A 71 -33.48 -2.54 10.90
CA GLY A 71 -33.95 -2.50 9.52
C GLY A 71 -35.29 -1.79 9.39
N ALA A 72 -36.19 -2.02 10.34
CA ALA A 72 -37.50 -1.36 10.35
C ALA A 72 -37.37 0.16 10.56
N ALA A 73 -36.55 0.59 11.53
CA ALA A 73 -36.30 2.02 11.75
C ALA A 73 -35.60 2.67 10.55
N ARG A 74 -34.60 2.01 9.97
CA ARG A 74 -33.91 2.47 8.76
C ARG A 74 -34.88 2.68 7.60
N LEU A 75 -35.77 1.73 7.34
CA LEU A 75 -36.73 1.81 6.24
C LEU A 75 -37.68 3.00 6.42
N LEU A 76 -38.19 3.22 7.63
CA LEU A 76 -38.98 4.41 7.94
C LEU A 76 -38.16 5.70 7.73
N GLY A 77 -36.88 5.70 8.10
CA GLY A 77 -35.98 6.82 7.83
C GLY A 77 -35.78 7.09 6.33
N LEU A 78 -35.58 6.04 5.53
CA LEU A 78 -35.45 6.14 4.08
C LEU A 78 -36.73 6.69 3.42
N ILE A 79 -37.90 6.25 3.89
CA ILE A 79 -39.21 6.78 3.47
C ILE A 79 -39.32 8.27 3.82
N ALA A 80 -38.94 8.67 5.03
CA ALA A 80 -38.97 10.07 5.45
C ALA A 80 -38.01 10.95 4.63
N ALA A 81 -36.83 10.44 4.27
CA ALA A 81 -35.85 11.16 3.47
C ALA A 81 -36.36 11.53 2.06
N GLN A 82 -37.26 10.73 1.50
CA GLN A 82 -37.85 11.03 0.18
C GLN A 82 -38.80 12.23 0.19
N ASP A 83 -39.41 12.56 1.33
CA ASP A 83 -40.40 13.65 1.36
C ASP A 83 -39.77 15.05 1.37
N GLY A 84 -38.44 15.18 1.43
CA GLY A 84 -37.70 16.46 1.45
C GLY A 84 -37.92 17.30 2.72
N ASP A 85 -39.18 17.50 3.10
CA ASP A 85 -39.65 18.24 4.28
C ASP A 85 -39.40 17.49 5.60
N HIS A 86 -39.08 16.19 5.54
CA HIS A 86 -38.95 15.32 6.71
C HIS A 86 -37.50 14.89 6.99
N GLN A 87 -36.51 15.64 6.51
CA GLN A 87 -35.09 15.29 6.67
C GLN A 87 -34.67 15.09 8.15
N ALA A 88 -35.14 15.95 9.06
CA ALA A 88 -34.86 15.81 10.48
C ALA A 88 -35.47 14.53 11.10
N GLN A 89 -36.60 14.08 10.58
CA GLN A 89 -37.21 12.81 10.99
C GLN A 89 -36.43 11.62 10.42
N ALA A 90 -35.99 11.71 9.17
CA ALA A 90 -35.14 10.70 8.53
C ALA A 90 -33.86 10.48 9.33
N GLU A 91 -33.12 11.56 9.66
CA GLU A 91 -31.91 11.48 10.47
C GLU A 91 -32.17 10.84 11.84
N ARG A 92 -33.25 11.23 12.52
CA ARG A 92 -33.61 10.65 13.83
C ARG A 92 -33.85 9.15 13.74
N LEU A 93 -34.56 8.70 12.71
CA LEU A 93 -34.88 7.28 12.49
C LEU A 93 -33.64 6.47 12.11
N VAL A 94 -32.75 7.01 11.28
CA VAL A 94 -31.51 6.33 10.90
C VAL A 94 -30.51 6.29 12.07
N ARG A 95 -30.40 7.36 12.87
CA ARG A 95 -29.61 7.34 14.12
C ARG A 95 -30.18 6.37 15.14
N TYR A 96 -31.51 6.25 15.23
CA TYR A 96 -32.14 5.21 16.03
C TYR A 96 -31.75 3.81 15.54
N ALA A 97 -31.80 3.57 14.21
CA ALA A 97 -31.37 2.30 13.63
C ALA A 97 -29.90 1.98 13.96
N GLU A 98 -29.02 2.98 13.90
CA GLU A 98 -27.61 2.83 14.27
C GLU A 98 -27.42 2.47 15.76
N ALA A 99 -28.19 3.09 16.65
CA ALA A 99 -28.17 2.78 18.08
C ALA A 99 -28.59 1.33 18.35
N MET A 100 -29.50 0.78 17.54
CA MET A 100 -29.90 -0.63 17.62
C MET A 100 -28.85 -1.57 17.02
N SER A 101 -28.21 -1.18 15.91
CA SER A 101 -27.13 -1.96 15.31
C SER A 101 -26.15 -1.13 14.50
N ARG A 102 -24.92 -1.01 15.00
CA ARG A 102 -23.77 -0.45 14.26
C ARG A 102 -23.29 -1.33 13.10
N ARG A 103 -23.79 -2.57 13.00
CA ARG A 103 -23.43 -3.53 11.93
C ARG A 103 -24.41 -3.54 10.77
N ASP A 104 -25.48 -2.75 10.83
CA ASP A 104 -26.42 -2.60 9.71
C ASP A 104 -25.77 -1.75 8.60
N LEU A 105 -25.27 -2.41 7.57
CA LEU A 105 -24.55 -1.75 6.48
C LEU A 105 -25.38 -0.66 5.77
N PRO A 106 -26.65 -0.88 5.41
CA PRO A 106 -27.43 0.17 4.74
C PRO A 106 -27.63 1.42 5.62
N THR A 107 -27.76 1.25 6.95
CA THR A 107 -27.75 2.38 7.91
C THR A 107 -26.42 3.14 7.85
N GLN A 108 -25.29 2.42 7.89
CA GLN A 108 -23.98 3.07 7.82
C GLN A 108 -23.76 3.79 6.47
N MET A 109 -24.22 3.21 5.35
CA MET A 109 -24.13 3.89 4.05
C MET A 109 -24.94 5.18 4.02
N TRP A 110 -26.17 5.17 4.54
CA TRP A 110 -26.97 6.40 4.60
C TRP A 110 -26.29 7.48 5.44
N LEU A 111 -25.70 7.11 6.57
CA LEU A 111 -24.97 8.04 7.43
C LEU A 111 -23.67 8.56 6.81
N ILE A 112 -22.99 7.73 6.00
CA ILE A 112 -21.86 8.18 5.17
C ILE A 112 -22.33 9.26 4.19
N GLU A 113 -23.36 8.98 3.38
CA GLU A 113 -23.85 9.92 2.37
C GLU A 113 -24.36 11.22 3.00
N SER A 114 -25.11 11.12 4.10
CA SER A 114 -25.57 12.29 4.85
C SER A 114 -24.40 13.14 5.34
N SER A 115 -23.39 12.53 5.96
CA SER A 115 -22.20 13.25 6.43
C SER A 115 -21.42 13.90 5.28
N VAL A 116 -21.25 13.18 4.16
CA VAL A 116 -20.59 13.71 2.95
C VAL A 116 -21.34 14.92 2.39
N SER A 117 -22.67 14.84 2.27
CA SER A 117 -23.50 15.96 1.80
C SER A 117 -23.44 17.21 2.69
N GLN A 118 -23.12 17.03 3.96
CA GLN A 118 -22.94 18.10 4.94
C GLN A 118 -21.49 18.60 5.03
N GLY A 119 -20.56 18.00 4.30
CA GLY A 119 -19.13 18.30 4.39
C GLY A 119 -18.47 17.81 5.69
N ASP A 120 -19.13 16.93 6.45
CA ASP A 120 -18.62 16.39 7.71
C ASP A 120 -17.77 15.14 7.45
N VAL A 121 -16.51 15.37 7.09
CA VAL A 121 -15.55 14.30 6.75
C VAL A 121 -15.27 13.39 7.94
N GLU A 122 -15.24 13.93 9.17
CA GLU A 122 -14.94 13.14 10.37
C GLU A 122 -16.05 12.12 10.66
N ASN A 123 -17.32 12.55 10.63
CA ASN A 123 -18.44 11.61 10.80
C ASN A 123 -18.56 10.66 9.62
N ALA A 124 -18.30 11.11 8.38
CA ALA A 124 -18.25 10.20 7.24
C ALA A 124 -17.24 9.07 7.47
N LEU A 125 -16.01 9.40 7.89
CA LEU A 125 -14.97 8.42 8.15
C LEU A 125 -15.27 7.50 9.35
N LEU A 126 -15.96 8.00 10.37
CA LEU A 126 -16.46 7.19 11.49
C LEU A 126 -17.42 6.09 10.99
N HIS A 127 -18.33 6.44 10.08
CA HIS A 127 -19.26 5.48 9.49
C HIS A 127 -18.59 4.55 8.47
N TYR A 128 -17.58 5.02 7.73
CA TYR A 128 -16.70 4.16 6.91
C TYR A 128 -16.02 3.08 7.76
N ASP A 129 -15.41 3.46 8.89
CA ASP A 129 -14.74 2.50 9.78
C ASP A 129 -15.72 1.42 10.29
N ARG A 130 -16.95 1.82 10.64
CA ARG A 130 -18.01 0.88 11.04
C ARG A 130 -18.44 -0.02 9.88
N ALA A 131 -18.69 0.56 8.71
CA ALA A 131 -19.14 -0.16 7.53
C ALA A 131 -18.12 -1.20 7.08
N LEU A 132 -16.84 -0.82 6.97
CA LEU A 132 -15.73 -1.71 6.58
C LEU A 132 -15.51 -2.87 7.58
N LYS A 133 -16.05 -2.77 8.80
CA LYS A 133 -16.01 -3.84 9.80
C LYS A 133 -17.13 -4.86 9.69
N THR A 134 -18.11 -4.64 8.81
CA THR A 134 -19.35 -5.46 8.77
C THR A 134 -19.18 -6.78 8.02
N ASN A 135 -18.83 -6.75 6.73
CA ASN A 135 -18.72 -7.91 5.84
C ASN A 135 -17.87 -7.64 4.59
N ILE A 136 -17.53 -8.68 3.83
CA ILE A 136 -16.70 -8.57 2.62
C ILE A 136 -17.33 -7.72 1.49
N ARG A 137 -18.66 -7.65 1.39
CA ARG A 137 -19.34 -6.83 0.36
C ARG A 137 -19.15 -5.34 0.64
N SER A 138 -19.26 -4.93 1.90
CA SER A 138 -18.99 -3.53 2.31
C SER A 138 -17.58 -3.09 1.92
N TYR A 139 -16.61 -3.99 2.09
CA TYR A 139 -15.23 -3.76 1.73
C TYR A 139 -15.07 -3.52 0.22
N ALA A 140 -15.66 -4.37 -0.62
CA ALA A 140 -15.59 -4.25 -2.06
C ALA A 140 -16.22 -2.95 -2.58
N LEU A 141 -17.30 -2.49 -1.93
CA LEU A 141 -18.01 -1.27 -2.32
C LEU A 141 -17.29 0.02 -1.89
N LEU A 142 -16.80 0.08 -0.66
CA LEU A 142 -16.33 1.33 -0.04
C LEU A 142 -14.83 1.56 -0.21
N MET A 143 -14.02 0.49 -0.28
CA MET A 143 -12.57 0.63 -0.27
C MET A 143 -12.00 1.43 -1.45
N PRO A 144 -12.45 1.25 -2.71
CA PRO A 144 -11.94 2.05 -3.83
C PRO A 144 -12.15 3.56 -3.63
N THR A 145 -13.34 3.96 -3.17
CA THR A 145 -13.67 5.36 -2.87
C THR A 145 -12.80 5.92 -1.75
N LEU A 146 -12.60 5.15 -0.66
CA LEU A 146 -11.74 5.59 0.45
C LEU A 146 -10.28 5.78 0.00
N VAL A 147 -9.74 4.88 -0.81
CA VAL A 147 -8.38 4.98 -1.38
C VAL A 147 -8.24 6.24 -2.24
N GLN A 148 -9.24 6.53 -3.09
CA GLN A 148 -9.23 7.74 -3.91
C GLN A 148 -9.35 9.01 -3.07
N ALA A 149 -10.28 9.03 -2.10
CA ALA A 149 -10.55 10.15 -1.23
C ALA A 149 -9.34 10.48 -0.33
N ALA A 150 -8.59 9.47 0.11
CA ALA A 150 -7.37 9.64 0.91
C ALA A 150 -6.24 10.42 0.21
N ASN A 151 -6.38 10.80 -1.06
CA ASN A 151 -5.47 11.75 -1.69
C ASN A 151 -5.70 13.20 -1.25
N GLN A 152 -6.89 13.50 -0.70
CA GLN A 152 -7.28 14.84 -0.26
C GLN A 152 -6.84 15.11 1.20
N PRO A 153 -6.21 16.27 1.50
CA PRO A 153 -5.80 16.65 2.86
C PRO A 153 -6.87 16.56 3.94
N GLU A 154 -8.08 16.98 3.62
CA GLU A 154 -9.27 16.93 4.46
C GLU A 154 -9.65 15.49 4.87
N VAL A 155 -9.29 14.49 4.04
CA VAL A 155 -9.59 13.07 4.32
C VAL A 155 -8.42 12.37 5.00
N TRP A 156 -7.18 12.49 4.49
CA TRP A 156 -6.08 11.69 5.05
C TRP A 156 -5.69 12.10 6.46
N ARG A 157 -5.87 13.37 6.84
CA ARG A 157 -5.56 13.86 8.19
C ARG A 157 -6.40 13.15 9.28
N PRO A 158 -7.74 13.18 9.24
CA PRO A 158 -8.56 12.41 10.19
C PRO A 158 -8.41 10.89 9.99
N LEU A 159 -8.22 10.41 8.74
CA LEU A 159 -8.02 8.98 8.47
C LEU A 159 -6.77 8.43 9.15
N ALA A 160 -5.67 9.19 9.23
CA ALA A 160 -4.47 8.79 9.96
C ALA A 160 -4.76 8.52 11.46
N THR A 161 -5.66 9.30 12.07
CA THR A 161 -6.10 9.10 13.46
C THR A 161 -6.91 7.80 13.63
N ILE A 162 -7.67 7.41 12.60
CA ILE A 162 -8.38 6.13 12.60
C ILE A 162 -7.39 4.97 12.43
N LEU A 163 -6.44 5.12 11.49
CA LEU A 163 -5.44 4.09 11.19
C LEU A 163 -4.50 3.81 12.36
N SER A 164 -4.19 4.80 13.20
CA SER A 164 -3.35 4.58 14.40
C SER A 164 -3.94 3.56 15.37
N ARG A 165 -5.26 3.35 15.35
CA ARG A 165 -5.96 2.31 16.13
C ARG A 165 -5.91 0.93 15.48
N ARG A 166 -5.25 0.79 14.33
CA ARG A 166 -5.08 -0.43 13.54
C ARG A 166 -6.40 -1.19 13.34
N PRO A 167 -7.45 -0.57 12.77
CA PRO A 167 -8.70 -1.28 12.46
C PRO A 167 -8.43 -2.44 11.49
N GLN A 168 -9.18 -3.54 11.55
CA GLN A 168 -8.89 -4.76 10.76
C GLN A 168 -8.68 -4.55 9.23
N TRP A 169 -9.19 -3.45 8.68
CA TRP A 169 -9.05 -3.07 7.27
C TRP A 169 -7.82 -2.20 6.96
N TRP A 170 -7.02 -1.80 7.96
CA TRP A 170 -5.87 -0.88 7.81
C TRP A 170 -4.85 -1.38 6.80
N ARG A 171 -4.49 -2.67 6.87
CA ARG A 171 -3.46 -3.27 6.02
C ARG A 171 -3.95 -3.37 4.57
N PRO A 172 -5.12 -3.97 4.29
CA PRO A 172 -5.67 -4.00 2.93
C PRO A 172 -5.89 -2.60 2.31
N PHE A 173 -6.23 -1.59 3.13
CA PHE A 173 -6.27 -0.19 2.68
C PHE A 173 -4.88 0.31 2.27
N LEU A 174 -3.88 0.12 3.13
CA LEU A 174 -2.54 0.65 2.91
C LEU A 174 -1.81 -0.05 1.77
N GLU A 175 -2.05 -1.35 1.54
CA GLU A 175 -1.56 -2.08 0.36
C GLU A 175 -2.06 -1.42 -0.93
N ARG A 176 -3.37 -1.11 -1.00
CA ARG A 176 -3.97 -0.43 -2.16
C ARG A 176 -3.49 1.00 -2.30
N TYR A 177 -3.35 1.71 -1.18
CA TYR A 177 -2.89 3.10 -1.17
C TYR A 177 -1.41 3.22 -1.54
N ALA A 178 -0.55 2.30 -1.08
CA ALA A 178 0.85 2.23 -1.50
C ALA A 178 0.96 1.87 -2.99
N ALA A 179 0.04 1.06 -3.54
CA ALA A 179 0.05 0.74 -4.97
C ALA A 179 -0.42 1.90 -5.88
N SER A 180 -1.32 2.77 -5.41
CA SER A 180 -2.04 3.69 -6.31
C SER A 180 -2.26 5.12 -5.79
N GLY A 181 -2.09 5.37 -4.49
CA GLY A 181 -2.27 6.68 -3.87
C GLY A 181 -1.30 7.72 -4.41
N THR A 182 -1.71 8.98 -4.51
CA THR A 182 -0.96 10.05 -5.19
C THR A 182 -0.50 11.16 -4.26
N SER A 183 -0.77 11.06 -2.95
CA SER A 183 -0.34 12.06 -1.95
C SER A 183 0.87 11.55 -1.16
N PRO A 184 2.07 12.13 -1.37
CA PRO A 184 3.24 11.82 -0.55
C PRO A 184 3.03 12.12 0.94
N ASP A 185 2.29 13.17 1.27
CA ASP A 185 2.05 13.55 2.67
C ASP A 185 1.12 12.55 3.36
N ALA A 186 0.13 12.01 2.66
CA ALA A 186 -0.73 10.94 3.18
C ALA A 186 0.07 9.66 3.46
N LEU A 187 0.94 9.24 2.53
CA LEU A 187 1.82 8.08 2.70
C LEU A 187 2.71 8.20 3.96
N VAL A 188 3.34 9.36 4.15
CA VAL A 188 4.14 9.65 5.35
C VAL A 188 3.26 9.66 6.61
N ALA A 189 2.09 10.30 6.57
CA ALA A 189 1.19 10.38 7.70
C ALA A 189 0.68 9.00 8.13
N PHE A 190 0.30 8.14 7.18
CA PHE A 190 -0.15 6.78 7.46
C PHE A 190 0.98 5.91 8.01
N SER A 191 2.18 5.97 7.42
CA SER A 191 3.36 5.26 7.94
C SER A 191 3.64 5.63 9.40
N ARG A 192 3.65 6.92 9.73
CA ARG A 192 3.89 7.44 11.09
C ARG A 192 2.78 7.08 12.06
N ALA A 193 1.51 7.22 11.64
CA ALA A 193 0.35 6.89 12.46
C ALA A 193 0.31 5.40 12.84
N LEU A 194 0.78 4.54 11.94
CA LEU A 194 0.90 3.10 12.16
C LEU A 194 2.24 2.69 12.78
N HIS A 195 3.17 3.62 12.98
CA HIS A 195 4.52 3.40 13.49
C HIS A 195 5.36 2.43 12.65
N LEU A 196 5.16 2.44 11.32
CA LEU A 196 5.89 1.55 10.41
C LEU A 196 7.36 1.95 10.25
N ASP A 197 7.68 3.22 10.52
CA ASP A 197 9.00 3.83 10.38
C ASP A 197 9.79 3.90 11.70
N LEU A 198 9.40 3.11 12.73
CA LEU A 198 10.19 2.94 13.94
C LEU A 198 11.31 1.92 13.73
N ALA A 199 12.42 2.06 14.47
CA ALA A 199 13.50 1.09 14.45
C ALA A 199 13.37 0.07 15.61
N PRO A 200 13.38 -1.25 15.35
CA PRO A 200 13.25 -1.89 14.03
C PRO A 200 11.82 -1.78 13.45
N PRO A 201 11.65 -1.79 12.12
CA PRO A 201 10.34 -1.62 11.50
C PRO A 201 9.44 -2.81 11.81
N PRO A 202 8.22 -2.59 12.35
CA PRO A 202 7.30 -3.68 12.70
C PRO A 202 6.73 -4.40 11.47
N ASP A 203 6.79 -3.76 10.31
CA ASP A 203 6.37 -4.32 9.02
C ASP A 203 7.26 -3.78 7.90
N PRO A 204 8.44 -4.40 7.68
CA PRO A 204 9.40 -3.95 6.68
C PRO A 204 8.83 -3.94 5.26
N GLY A 205 7.99 -4.92 4.91
CA GLY A 205 7.41 -5.05 3.57
C GLY A 205 6.43 -3.92 3.25
N MET A 206 5.57 -3.56 4.21
CA MET A 206 4.66 -2.43 4.03
C MET A 206 5.40 -1.09 3.98
N LEU A 207 6.40 -0.90 4.84
CA LEU A 207 7.24 0.30 4.83
C LEU A 207 7.93 0.45 3.47
N GLN A 208 8.54 -0.62 2.97
CA GLN A 208 9.16 -0.65 1.65
C GLN A 208 8.19 -0.30 0.53
N ALA A 209 6.96 -0.82 0.55
CA ALA A 209 5.95 -0.50 -0.46
C ALA A 209 5.63 1.01 -0.46
N ILE A 210 5.55 1.63 0.72
CA ILE A 210 5.37 3.07 0.87
C ILE A 210 6.57 3.86 0.35
N GLU A 211 7.79 3.44 0.69
CA GLU A 211 9.03 4.07 0.20
C GLU A 211 9.14 4.02 -1.32
N LYS A 212 8.88 2.86 -1.94
CA LYS A 212 8.82 2.69 -3.40
C LYS A 212 7.80 3.64 -4.02
N ARG A 213 6.60 3.71 -3.44
CA ARG A 213 5.57 4.63 -3.94
C ARG A 213 5.98 6.10 -3.83
N LEU A 214 6.62 6.50 -2.73
CA LEU A 214 7.15 7.85 -2.58
C LEU A 214 8.22 8.15 -3.64
N VAL A 215 9.08 7.18 -3.96
CA VAL A 215 10.08 7.29 -5.03
C VAL A 215 9.41 7.44 -6.41
N ASP A 216 8.34 6.69 -6.69
CA ASP A 216 7.56 6.82 -7.92
C ASP A 216 6.86 8.18 -8.05
N LEU A 217 6.49 8.78 -6.92
CA LEU A 217 5.93 10.14 -6.83
C LEU A 217 7.01 11.24 -6.78
N PHE A 218 8.28 10.89 -6.99
CA PHE A 218 9.44 11.79 -6.92
C PHE A 218 9.64 12.46 -5.55
N ALA A 219 9.07 11.90 -4.49
CA ALA A 219 9.18 12.37 -3.11
C ALA A 219 10.37 11.73 -2.38
N TYR A 220 11.57 11.81 -2.97
CA TYR A 220 12.76 11.07 -2.54
C TYR A 220 13.17 11.37 -1.10
N SER A 221 13.22 12.65 -0.72
CA SER A 221 13.56 13.09 0.64
C SER A 221 12.59 12.53 1.70
N ARG A 222 11.29 12.43 1.38
CA ARG A 222 10.29 11.82 2.27
C ARG A 222 10.52 10.31 2.40
N ALA A 223 10.81 9.62 1.30
CA ALA A 223 11.11 8.19 1.31
C ALA A 223 12.35 7.91 2.16
N ALA A 224 13.43 8.67 1.95
CA ALA A 224 14.68 8.51 2.70
C ALA A 224 14.51 8.82 4.19
N ALA A 225 13.67 9.80 4.54
CA ALA A 225 13.38 10.10 5.95
C ALA A 225 12.68 8.94 6.66
N LEU A 226 11.76 8.23 5.99
CA LEU A 226 11.13 7.03 6.57
C LEU A 226 12.16 5.90 6.71
N TYR A 227 12.97 5.65 5.68
CA TYR A 227 14.03 4.67 5.70
C TYR A 227 15.02 4.92 6.84
N ASN A 228 15.53 6.15 6.94
CA ASN A 228 16.52 6.54 7.95
C ASN A 228 15.96 6.31 9.36
N ARG A 229 14.71 6.70 9.60
CA ARG A 229 14.06 6.52 10.92
C ARG A 229 13.87 5.04 11.26
N ALA A 230 13.46 4.21 10.29
CA ALA A 230 13.28 2.78 10.49
C ALA A 230 14.60 2.03 10.76
N HIS A 231 15.73 2.60 10.36
CA HIS A 231 17.07 2.03 10.54
C HIS A 231 17.89 2.72 11.63
N GLY A 232 17.28 3.63 12.42
CA GLY A 232 17.97 4.36 13.49
C GLY A 232 19.08 5.29 13.00
N LEU A 233 19.03 5.71 11.75
CA LEU A 233 19.98 6.62 11.11
C LEU A 233 19.60 8.07 11.40
N ALA A 234 20.58 8.98 11.22
CA ALA A 234 20.31 10.42 11.27
C ALA A 234 19.29 10.82 10.20
N ALA A 235 18.47 11.83 10.49
CA ALA A 235 17.42 12.28 9.57
C ALA A 235 17.97 12.73 8.20
N ASP A 236 19.17 13.31 8.19
CA ASP A 236 19.92 13.80 7.04
C ASP A 236 21.01 12.81 6.57
N ASP A 237 20.93 11.53 6.96
CA ASP A 237 21.87 10.53 6.45
C ASP A 237 21.67 10.32 4.94
N HIS A 238 22.72 10.66 4.19
CA HIS A 238 22.81 10.58 2.73
C HIS A 238 23.98 9.69 2.31
N THR A 239 24.27 8.63 3.08
CA THR A 239 25.30 7.64 2.75
C THR A 239 25.22 7.26 1.26
N PRO A 240 26.26 7.59 0.46
CA PRO A 240 26.21 7.47 -1.00
C PRO A 240 25.91 6.07 -1.54
N VAL A 241 26.51 5.06 -0.91
CA VAL A 241 26.31 3.64 -1.22
C VAL A 241 26.19 2.90 0.10
N ARG A 242 25.09 2.17 0.29
CA ARG A 242 24.89 1.30 1.44
C ARG A 242 25.27 -0.12 1.07
N ASN A 243 25.85 -0.86 2.02
CA ASN A 243 26.21 -2.27 1.81
C ASN A 243 27.05 -2.49 0.52
N GLY A 244 28.00 -1.58 0.26
CA GLY A 244 28.86 -1.66 -0.92
C GLY A 244 29.96 -2.73 -0.83
N ASP A 245 30.18 -3.25 0.38
CA ASP A 245 31.01 -4.41 0.70
C ASP A 245 30.24 -5.74 0.63
N PHE A 246 28.90 -5.68 0.51
CA PHE A 246 28.03 -6.85 0.39
C PHE A 246 28.16 -7.86 1.55
N GLU A 247 28.59 -7.42 2.73
CA GLU A 247 28.78 -8.33 3.87
C GLU A 247 27.48 -8.70 4.59
N ARG A 248 26.43 -7.89 4.39
CA ARG A 248 25.08 -8.17 4.93
C ARG A 248 24.07 -8.47 3.81
N PRO A 249 23.03 -9.26 4.11
CA PRO A 249 21.92 -9.44 3.17
C PRO A 249 21.25 -8.10 2.83
N SER A 250 20.80 -7.96 1.59
CA SER A 250 20.04 -6.80 1.15
C SER A 250 18.55 -7.07 1.34
N SER A 251 17.87 -6.26 2.16
CA SER A 251 16.46 -6.50 2.53
C SER A 251 15.61 -5.24 2.61
N ALA A 252 16.17 -4.07 2.27
CA ALA A 252 15.54 -2.77 2.47
C ALA A 252 15.68 -1.87 1.24
N ASP A 253 15.41 -2.41 0.05
CA ASP A 253 15.29 -1.60 -1.16
C ASP A 253 14.10 -0.63 -1.04
N PRO A 254 14.13 0.57 -1.65
CA PRO A 254 15.05 0.99 -2.71
C PRO A 254 16.40 1.56 -2.22
N PHE A 255 16.58 1.80 -0.92
CA PHE A 255 17.81 2.42 -0.37
C PHE A 255 18.91 1.43 0.00
N ASP A 256 18.59 0.14 0.15
CA ASP A 256 19.53 -0.97 0.05
C ASP A 256 19.51 -1.57 -1.37
N TRP A 257 20.42 -2.50 -1.66
CA TRP A 257 20.47 -3.13 -2.98
C TRP A 257 19.23 -3.99 -3.27
N ASN A 258 18.50 -3.68 -4.32
CA ASN A 258 17.57 -4.61 -4.97
C ASN A 258 18.37 -5.51 -5.92
N LEU A 259 18.46 -6.79 -5.60
CA LEU A 259 19.21 -7.79 -6.37
C LEU A 259 18.23 -8.65 -7.18
N ILE A 260 18.48 -8.79 -8.48
CA ILE A 260 17.75 -9.75 -9.31
C ILE A 260 18.30 -11.15 -9.04
N ASP A 261 17.40 -12.13 -8.95
CA ASP A 261 17.71 -13.54 -8.73
C ASP A 261 16.78 -14.38 -9.63
N GLU A 262 17.05 -14.35 -10.94
CA GLU A 262 16.34 -15.11 -11.98
C GLU A 262 17.31 -16.13 -12.61
N ASP A 263 16.79 -17.23 -13.16
CA ASP A 263 17.61 -18.31 -13.73
C ASP A 263 18.57 -17.85 -14.84
N ASP A 264 18.22 -16.78 -15.57
CA ASP A 264 18.97 -16.28 -16.73
C ASP A 264 19.69 -14.95 -16.47
N LEU A 265 19.52 -14.34 -15.29
CA LEU A 265 20.06 -13.04 -14.92
C LEU A 265 20.06 -12.92 -13.39
N ALA A 266 21.22 -12.94 -12.74
CA ALA A 266 21.27 -12.89 -11.27
C ALA A 266 22.47 -12.12 -10.70
N ALA A 267 22.21 -11.48 -9.55
CA ALA A 267 23.19 -10.78 -8.73
C ALA A 267 23.22 -11.44 -7.35
N VAL A 268 24.14 -12.38 -7.15
CA VAL A 268 24.14 -13.25 -5.96
C VAL A 268 25.32 -12.91 -5.07
N ARG A 269 25.06 -12.75 -3.77
CA ARG A 269 26.12 -12.66 -2.77
C ARG A 269 26.73 -14.03 -2.54
N GLN A 270 28.03 -14.16 -2.72
CA GLN A 270 28.79 -15.40 -2.49
C GLN A 270 30.10 -15.10 -1.76
N PRO A 271 30.77 -16.10 -1.15
CA PRO A 271 32.07 -15.92 -0.52
C PRO A 271 33.08 -15.24 -1.45
N SER A 272 33.78 -14.23 -0.92
CA SER A 272 34.74 -13.44 -1.67
C SER A 272 35.93 -14.30 -2.12
N PRO A 273 36.34 -14.27 -3.39
CA PRO A 273 37.55 -14.96 -3.85
C PRO A 273 38.85 -14.40 -3.25
N VAL A 274 38.79 -13.25 -2.57
CA VAL A 274 39.97 -12.53 -2.08
C VAL A 274 39.98 -12.40 -0.55
N HIS A 275 38.84 -12.51 0.11
CA HIS A 275 38.70 -12.42 1.56
C HIS A 275 38.09 -13.71 2.10
N SER A 276 38.83 -14.44 2.95
CA SER A 276 38.41 -15.75 3.47
C SER A 276 37.10 -15.71 4.26
N ASP A 277 36.79 -14.58 4.88
CA ASP A 277 35.64 -14.40 5.78
C ASP A 277 34.66 -13.31 5.28
N GLY A 278 34.73 -12.96 3.99
CA GLY A 278 33.90 -11.91 3.39
C GLY A 278 33.05 -12.41 2.23
N ASN A 279 32.20 -11.54 1.70
CA ASN A 279 31.34 -11.78 0.56
C ASN A 279 31.67 -10.82 -0.59
N ALA A 280 31.29 -11.20 -1.80
CA ALA A 280 31.26 -10.32 -2.95
C ALA A 280 29.95 -10.51 -3.71
N LEU A 281 29.57 -9.53 -4.51
CA LEU A 281 28.42 -9.64 -5.38
C LEU A 281 28.85 -10.21 -6.74
N PHE A 282 28.43 -11.44 -7.03
CA PHE A 282 28.65 -12.10 -8.31
C PHE A 282 27.54 -11.74 -9.28
N LEU A 283 27.92 -11.49 -10.52
CA LEU A 283 27.03 -11.11 -11.61
C LEU A 283 27.00 -12.22 -12.65
N SER A 284 25.80 -12.73 -12.95
CA SER A 284 25.57 -13.73 -13.99
C SER A 284 24.49 -13.26 -14.96
N ALA A 285 24.69 -13.61 -16.24
CA ALA A 285 23.70 -13.46 -17.28
C ALA A 285 23.88 -14.59 -18.29
N ALA A 286 22.79 -15.21 -18.72
CA ALA A 286 22.79 -16.20 -19.78
C ALA A 286 23.10 -15.56 -21.14
N ASN A 287 23.44 -16.38 -22.14
CA ASN A 287 23.76 -15.92 -23.49
C ASN A 287 22.60 -15.10 -24.08
N GLY A 288 22.92 -13.90 -24.58
CA GLY A 288 21.97 -12.94 -25.13
C GLY A 288 21.16 -12.19 -24.08
N ARG A 289 21.22 -12.57 -22.80
CA ARG A 289 20.54 -11.87 -21.71
C ARG A 289 21.41 -10.73 -21.19
N GLY A 290 20.79 -9.60 -20.91
CA GLY A 290 21.41 -8.44 -20.27
C GLY A 290 20.34 -7.63 -19.56
N GLY A 291 20.75 -6.80 -18.60
CA GLY A 291 19.79 -6.06 -17.77
C GLY A 291 20.39 -5.54 -16.48
N ASP A 292 19.57 -4.80 -15.75
CA ASP A 292 19.91 -4.28 -14.42
C ASP A 292 19.92 -5.45 -13.44
N LEU A 293 21.06 -5.68 -12.81
CA LEU A 293 21.31 -6.82 -11.91
C LEU A 293 21.18 -6.44 -10.45
N ALA A 294 21.73 -5.28 -10.09
CA ALA A 294 21.63 -4.72 -8.75
C ALA A 294 21.35 -3.22 -8.85
N VAL A 295 20.35 -2.76 -8.11
CA VAL A 295 19.93 -1.35 -8.12
C VAL A 295 19.83 -0.82 -6.70
N GLN A 296 20.42 0.34 -6.45
CA GLN A 296 20.25 1.07 -5.19
C GLN A 296 19.95 2.54 -5.49
N LEU A 297 18.97 3.11 -4.80
CA LEU A 297 18.65 4.53 -4.83
C LEU A 297 19.53 5.28 -3.83
N THR A 298 20.12 6.38 -4.28
CA THR A 298 20.92 7.30 -3.48
C THR A 298 20.49 8.74 -3.75
N MET A 299 20.91 9.66 -2.88
CA MET A 299 20.60 11.09 -2.94
C MET A 299 21.89 11.91 -2.84
N LEU A 300 22.73 11.80 -3.86
CA LEU A 300 23.95 12.60 -3.94
C LEU A 300 23.58 14.05 -4.27
N MET A 301 24.16 14.99 -3.51
CA MET A 301 24.06 16.41 -3.85
C MET A 301 24.74 16.70 -5.20
N PRO A 302 24.35 17.75 -5.93
CA PRO A 302 25.03 18.16 -7.15
C PRO A 302 26.52 18.41 -6.90
N GLY A 303 27.38 17.84 -7.74
CA GLY A 303 28.82 17.92 -7.52
C GLY A 303 29.64 16.84 -8.21
N ARG A 304 30.95 16.88 -7.96
CA ARG A 304 31.91 15.89 -8.47
C ARG A 304 32.22 14.84 -7.40
N TYR A 305 32.21 13.59 -7.81
CA TYR A 305 32.45 12.43 -6.97
C TYR A 305 33.51 11.52 -7.60
N ARG A 306 34.14 10.71 -6.75
CA ARG A 306 34.95 9.56 -7.16
C ARG A 306 34.19 8.31 -6.79
N VAL A 307 33.96 7.43 -7.77
CA VAL A 307 33.51 6.06 -7.53
C VAL A 307 34.75 5.17 -7.50
N THR A 308 34.82 4.29 -6.51
CA THR A 308 35.83 3.24 -6.41
C THR A 308 35.15 1.90 -6.20
N ALA A 309 35.67 0.84 -6.77
CA ALA A 309 35.22 -0.53 -6.51
C ALA A 309 36.38 -1.50 -6.67
N LYS A 310 36.29 -2.67 -6.02
CA LYS A 310 37.12 -3.83 -6.30
C LYS A 310 36.34 -4.75 -7.22
N VAL A 311 36.96 -5.14 -8.33
CA VAL A 311 36.32 -5.93 -9.38
C VAL A 311 37.23 -7.09 -9.74
N GLY A 312 36.68 -8.28 -9.94
CA GLY A 312 37.43 -9.45 -10.40
C GLY A 312 36.62 -10.33 -11.35
N GLY A 313 37.30 -11.29 -11.97
CA GLY A 313 36.67 -12.22 -12.92
C GLY A 313 36.17 -11.56 -14.21
N VAL A 314 36.71 -10.40 -14.59
CA VAL A 314 36.32 -9.69 -15.82
C VAL A 314 37.34 -10.00 -16.91
N SER A 315 36.98 -10.87 -17.85
CA SER A 315 37.84 -11.29 -18.96
C SER A 315 37.01 -11.60 -20.21
N GLY A 316 37.67 -11.77 -21.35
CA GLY A 316 37.00 -12.02 -22.64
C GLY A 316 36.64 -10.76 -23.41
N ASP A 317 35.51 -10.79 -24.13
CA ASP A 317 35.04 -9.70 -24.98
C ASP A 317 34.69 -8.45 -24.15
N PRO A 318 35.31 -7.28 -24.41
CA PRO A 318 34.94 -6.02 -23.75
C PRO A 318 33.47 -5.62 -23.89
N LEU A 319 32.76 -6.08 -24.93
CA LEU A 319 31.33 -5.83 -25.08
C LEU A 319 30.51 -6.57 -24.01
N ALA A 320 31.01 -7.71 -23.52
CA ALA A 320 30.41 -8.56 -22.49
C ALA A 320 30.63 -8.04 -21.07
N PHE A 321 31.51 -7.06 -20.86
CA PHE A 321 31.86 -6.63 -19.50
C PHE A 321 30.66 -6.02 -18.77
N PRO A 322 30.51 -6.34 -17.46
CA PRO A 322 29.50 -5.68 -16.64
C PRO A 322 29.75 -4.18 -16.60
N ARG A 323 28.69 -3.42 -16.40
CA ARG A 323 28.72 -1.96 -16.46
C ARG A 323 28.23 -1.37 -15.16
N LEU A 324 28.91 -0.31 -14.73
CA LEU A 324 28.38 0.63 -13.75
C LEU A 324 27.58 1.69 -14.51
N VAL A 325 26.31 1.79 -14.19
CA VAL A 325 25.40 2.82 -14.69
C VAL A 325 24.93 3.64 -13.50
N VAL A 326 25.01 4.96 -13.61
CA VAL A 326 24.34 5.88 -12.67
C VAL A 326 23.36 6.68 -13.49
N ARG A 327 22.09 6.63 -13.11
CA ARG A 327 21.01 7.35 -13.80
C ARG A 327 20.18 8.16 -12.83
N CYS A 328 19.70 9.31 -13.29
CA CYS A 328 18.78 10.13 -12.52
C CYS A 328 17.46 9.39 -12.31
N ALA A 329 16.94 9.44 -11.08
CA ALA A 329 15.78 8.63 -10.70
C ALA A 329 14.46 9.10 -11.35
N LYS A 330 14.40 10.38 -11.75
CA LYS A 330 13.19 11.04 -12.27
C LYS A 330 12.95 10.78 -13.76
N ASP A 331 13.99 10.94 -14.58
CA ASP A 331 13.93 10.93 -16.04
C ASP A 331 14.70 9.75 -16.67
N ALA A 332 15.30 8.89 -15.84
CA ALA A 332 16.15 7.77 -16.24
C ALA A 332 17.40 8.17 -17.06
N ARG A 333 17.76 9.46 -17.10
CA ARG A 333 18.92 9.95 -17.82
C ARG A 333 20.21 9.40 -17.21
N GLU A 334 21.01 8.71 -18.02
CA GLU A 334 22.30 8.18 -17.60
C GLU A 334 23.32 9.32 -17.49
N ILE A 335 23.91 9.47 -16.30
CA ILE A 335 24.98 10.44 -15.99
C ILE A 335 26.34 9.77 -15.84
N LEU A 336 26.36 8.43 -15.78
CA LEU A 336 27.55 7.60 -15.91
C LEU A 336 27.14 6.29 -16.58
N HIS A 337 27.90 5.86 -17.58
CA HIS A 337 27.77 4.56 -18.23
C HIS A 337 29.15 4.08 -18.61
N VAL A 338 29.70 3.15 -17.84
CA VAL A 338 31.08 2.70 -18.02
C VAL A 338 31.17 1.20 -17.79
N ALA A 339 31.87 0.50 -18.69
CA ALA A 339 32.22 -0.90 -18.49
C ALA A 339 33.32 -1.03 -17.44
N PHE A 340 33.22 -2.03 -16.58
CA PHE A 340 34.34 -2.38 -15.72
C PHE A 340 35.51 -2.88 -16.57
N PRO A 341 36.75 -2.48 -16.24
CA PRO A 341 37.92 -2.90 -17.00
C PRO A 341 38.28 -4.38 -16.75
N PRO A 342 39.04 -5.03 -17.66
CA PRO A 342 39.48 -6.42 -17.49
C PRO A 342 40.22 -6.63 -16.17
N ALA A 343 39.79 -7.56 -15.32
CA ALA A 343 40.31 -7.76 -13.98
C ALA A 343 40.52 -9.26 -13.69
N PRO A 344 41.66 -9.64 -13.09
CA PRO A 344 41.93 -11.04 -12.73
C PRO A 344 40.97 -11.53 -11.64
N ASP A 345 40.91 -12.85 -11.43
CA ASP A 345 40.08 -13.45 -10.38
C ASP A 345 40.47 -13.01 -8.95
N THR A 346 41.74 -12.65 -8.75
CA THR A 346 42.26 -12.06 -7.51
C THR A 346 41.80 -10.62 -7.26
N GLY A 347 41.10 -10.04 -8.24
CA GLY A 347 40.53 -8.70 -8.18
C GLY A 347 41.52 -7.57 -8.44
N ARG A 348 41.00 -6.41 -8.83
CA ARG A 348 41.74 -5.16 -8.97
C ARG A 348 40.86 -3.99 -8.53
N PHE A 349 41.47 -3.01 -7.87
CA PHE A 349 40.81 -1.73 -7.62
C PHE A 349 40.66 -0.93 -8.90
N TRP A 350 39.47 -0.37 -9.08
CA TRP A 350 39.11 0.50 -10.18
C TRP A 350 38.50 1.80 -9.64
N SER A 351 38.66 2.89 -10.39
CA SER A 351 38.06 4.17 -10.05
C SER A 351 37.64 4.95 -11.29
N ILE A 352 36.59 5.76 -11.14
CA ILE A 352 36.07 6.66 -12.16
C ILE A 352 35.52 7.94 -11.51
N ASN A 353 35.48 9.04 -12.25
CA ASN A 353 34.83 10.26 -11.82
C ASN A 353 33.34 10.22 -12.19
N LEU A 354 32.48 10.70 -11.29
CA LEU A 354 31.05 10.90 -11.49
C LEU A 354 30.74 12.38 -11.30
N THR A 355 29.90 12.96 -12.15
CA THR A 355 29.37 14.31 -11.95
C THR A 355 27.86 14.24 -11.85
N VAL A 356 27.31 14.70 -10.73
CA VAL A 356 25.87 14.77 -10.49
C VAL A 356 25.38 16.18 -10.85
N PRO A 357 24.46 16.32 -11.82
CA PRO A 357 23.95 17.62 -12.22
C PRO A 357 22.90 18.15 -11.23
N THR A 358 22.59 19.45 -11.31
CA THR A 358 21.68 20.13 -10.36
C THR A 358 20.23 19.70 -10.46
N ASP A 359 19.82 19.13 -11.58
CA ASP A 359 18.46 18.67 -11.88
C ASP A 359 18.24 17.18 -11.57
N CYS A 360 19.16 16.56 -10.83
CA CYS A 360 19.16 15.14 -10.52
C CYS A 360 19.17 14.95 -8.99
N GLU A 361 18.00 15.10 -8.36
CA GLU A 361 17.85 15.05 -6.88
C GLU A 361 18.22 13.68 -6.29
N ALA A 362 17.85 12.60 -6.99
CA ALA A 362 18.16 11.23 -6.60
C ALA A 362 18.70 10.45 -7.80
N GLN A 363 19.56 9.47 -7.52
CA GLN A 363 20.21 8.64 -8.53
C GLN A 363 20.00 7.16 -8.23
N ARG A 364 19.83 6.36 -9.28
CA ARG A 364 19.93 4.91 -9.19
C ARG A 364 21.34 4.50 -9.59
N ILE A 365 22.05 3.88 -8.67
CA ILE A 365 23.31 3.18 -8.93
C ILE A 365 22.94 1.78 -9.39
N VAL A 366 23.42 1.41 -10.56
CA VAL A 366 23.01 0.20 -11.26
C VAL A 366 24.25 -0.58 -11.66
N LEU A 367 24.32 -1.84 -11.24
CA LEU A 367 25.23 -2.83 -11.78
C LEU A 367 24.46 -3.55 -12.88
N ARG A 368 24.96 -3.51 -14.12
CA ARG A 368 24.25 -3.99 -15.32
C ARG A 368 25.07 -5.06 -16.03
N ALA A 369 24.44 -6.18 -16.35
CA ALA A 369 25.03 -7.16 -17.27
C ALA A 369 24.95 -6.67 -18.72
N ALA A 370 25.99 -6.98 -19.48
CA ALA A 370 25.96 -6.87 -20.93
C ALA A 370 25.12 -7.99 -21.54
N SER A 371 24.39 -7.71 -22.62
CA SER A 371 23.86 -8.77 -23.50
C SER A 371 24.98 -9.20 -24.45
N THR A 372 25.42 -10.46 -24.33
CA THR A 372 26.49 -11.06 -25.15
C THR A 372 26.21 -12.54 -25.41
N LEU A 373 26.66 -13.06 -26.55
CA LEU A 373 26.59 -14.49 -26.86
C LEU A 373 27.81 -15.26 -26.33
N ASP A 374 28.88 -14.54 -25.99
CA ASP A 374 30.10 -15.09 -25.43
C ASP A 374 30.04 -14.95 -23.90
N ALA A 375 29.74 -16.05 -23.21
CA ALA A 375 29.77 -16.09 -21.75
C ALA A 375 31.21 -15.92 -21.24
N PRO A 376 31.43 -15.10 -20.19
CA PRO A 376 32.75 -14.97 -19.60
C PRO A 376 33.19 -16.30 -18.97
N ALA A 377 34.50 -16.59 -19.05
CA ALA A 377 35.07 -17.83 -18.53
C ALA A 377 34.95 -17.96 -17.00
N ALA A 378 34.82 -16.83 -16.30
CA ALA A 378 34.55 -16.74 -14.88
C ALA A 378 33.41 -15.74 -14.65
N ALA A 379 32.60 -15.95 -13.61
CA ALA A 379 31.54 -15.02 -13.25
C ALA A 379 32.17 -13.74 -12.66
N PRO A 380 31.93 -12.54 -13.26
CA PRO A 380 32.43 -11.30 -12.71
C PRO A 380 31.88 -11.05 -11.31
N TRP A 381 32.69 -10.47 -10.44
CA TRP A 381 32.27 -10.08 -9.09
C TRP A 381 32.70 -8.66 -8.75
N ILE A 382 31.92 -8.02 -7.88
CA ILE A 382 32.12 -6.65 -7.41
C ILE A 382 32.08 -6.64 -5.89
N ASP A 383 32.98 -5.86 -5.30
CA ASP A 383 33.12 -5.68 -3.86
C ASP A 383 33.58 -4.24 -3.59
N SER A 384 33.34 -3.75 -2.37
CA SER A 384 33.84 -2.49 -1.84
C SER A 384 33.54 -1.29 -2.76
N ILE A 385 32.32 -1.25 -3.31
CA ILE A 385 31.86 -0.12 -4.12
C ILE A 385 31.52 1.06 -3.20
N VAL A 386 32.20 2.17 -3.43
CA VAL A 386 32.09 3.38 -2.62
C VAL A 386 32.03 4.60 -3.52
N ILE A 387 31.20 5.57 -3.16
CA ILE A 387 31.17 6.89 -3.77
C ILE A 387 31.58 7.92 -2.71
N ARG A 388 32.55 8.78 -3.04
CA ARG A 388 33.02 9.86 -2.16
C ARG A 388 33.06 11.19 -2.90
N PRO A 389 32.83 12.33 -2.23
CA PRO A 389 33.08 13.64 -2.81
C PRO A 389 34.50 13.73 -3.37
N TYR A 390 34.64 14.32 -4.55
CA TYR A 390 35.95 14.50 -5.18
C TYR A 390 36.71 15.61 -4.44
N THR A 391 37.72 15.25 -3.65
CA THR A 391 38.67 16.19 -3.05
C THR A 391 39.93 16.25 -3.92
N GLN A 392 40.33 17.46 -4.33
CA GLN A 392 41.50 17.68 -5.20
C GLN A 392 42.86 17.32 -4.53
N SER A 393 42.87 16.95 -3.24
CA SER A 393 44.08 16.80 -2.43
C SER A 393 44.86 15.47 -2.59
N GLN A 394 44.62 14.69 -3.65
CA GLN A 394 45.40 13.47 -3.94
C GLN A 394 46.18 13.52 -5.27
N GLN A 395 46.54 14.71 -5.74
CA GLN A 395 47.76 14.85 -6.54
C GLN A 395 48.92 15.18 -5.59
N VAL A 396 49.74 14.18 -5.30
CA VAL A 396 51.21 14.22 -5.16
C VAL A 396 51.63 12.99 -4.34
N LYS A 397 52.09 11.97 -5.06
CA LYS A 397 53.36 11.27 -4.85
C LYS A 397 53.50 10.28 -6.00
N ARG A 398 54.15 10.77 -7.07
CA ARG A 398 54.82 9.91 -8.04
C ARG A 398 56.06 9.34 -7.40
#